data_AF-A0A2M7WU29-F1
#
_entry.id   AF-A0A2M7WU29-F1
#
_cell.length_a   1.000
_cell.length_b   1.000
_cell.length_c   1.000
_cell.angle_alpha   90.00
_cell.angle_beta   90.00
_cell.angle_gamma   90.00
#
_symmetry.space_group_name_H-M   'P 1'
#
loop_
_entity.id
_entity.type
_entity.pdbx_description
1 polymer ?
#
loop_
_entity_poly.entity_id
_entity_poly.type
_entity_poly.pdbx_seq_one_letter_code
_entity_poly.pdbx_strand_id
1 'polypeptide(L)'
;MVEFKSAGASSLDYRIYMILDGRVAEAFFKVERLIQQACVETCNREGWVIPFTQITIHAADKAAGAGQSAGGVGVHSGKTSPKGR
;
A
#
# COMPACT_ATOMS: atom_id res chain seq x y z
N MET A 1 -28.73 -1.00 -11.56
CA MET A 1 -27.59 -1.70 -12.18
C MET A 1 -26.36 -1.50 -11.32
N VAL A 2 -25.57 -2.56 -11.10
CA VAL A 2 -24.33 -2.50 -10.32
C VAL A 2 -23.20 -3.02 -11.20
N GLU A 3 -22.14 -2.23 -11.32
CA GLU A 3 -20.98 -2.55 -12.17
C GLU A 3 -19.70 -2.44 -11.35
N PHE A 4 -18.78 -3.38 -11.56
CA PHE A 4 -17.42 -3.23 -11.05
C PHE A 4 -16.70 -2.13 -11.83
N LYS A 5 -16.13 -1.15 -11.11
CA LYS A 5 -15.41 -0.04 -11.72
C LYS A 5 -13.91 -0.29 -11.75
N SER A 6 -13.32 -0.58 -10.60
CA SER A 6 -11.88 -0.76 -10.44
C SER A 6 -11.55 -1.36 -9.07
N ALA A 7 -10.38 -1.97 -8.94
CA ALA A 7 -9.77 -2.25 -7.65
C ALA A 7 -8.68 -1.19 -7.41
N GLY A 8 -8.79 -0.46 -6.31
CA GLY A 8 -7.78 0.48 -5.84
C GLY A 8 -6.76 -0.20 -4.94
N ALA A 9 -5.73 0.55 -4.52
CA ALA A 9 -4.71 0.06 -3.57
C ALA A 9 -5.31 -0.37 -2.22
N SER A 10 -6.48 0.18 -1.86
CA SER A 10 -7.21 -0.14 -0.64
C SER A 10 -8.73 -0.02 -0.80
N SER A 11 -9.26 -0.32 -1.98
CA SER A 11 -10.70 -0.26 -2.25
C SER A 11 -11.14 -1.25 -3.33
N LEU A 12 -12.39 -1.67 -3.26
CA LEU A 12 -13.14 -2.24 -4.40
C LEU A 12 -14.20 -1.23 -4.78
N ASP A 13 -14.08 -0.64 -5.97
CA ASP A 13 -14.94 0.43 -6.41
C ASP A 13 -16.07 -0.16 -7.28
N TYR A 14 -17.31 0.11 -6.89
CA TYR A 14 -18.50 -0.23 -7.66
C TYR A 14 -19.22 1.03 -8.13
N ARG A 15 -19.73 1.02 -9.36
CA ARG A 15 -20.69 2.01 -9.86
C ARG A 15 -22.09 1.46 -9.69
N ILE A 16 -22.95 2.25 -9.07
CA ILE A 16 -24.34 1.87 -8.80
C ILE A 16 -25.24 2.91 -9.44
N TYR A 17 -26.01 2.47 -10.43
CA TYR A 17 -27.04 3.27 -11.08
C TYR A 17 -28.39 2.85 -10.56
N MET A 18 -29.14 3.80 -10.02
CA MET A 18 -30.52 3.60 -9.60
C MET A 18 -31.43 4.70 -10.13
N ILE A 19 -32.64 4.28 -10.47
CA ILE A 19 -33.73 5.19 -10.81
C ILE A 19 -34.74 5.05 -9.67
N LEU A 20 -34.98 6.14 -8.97
CA LEU A 20 -35.95 6.22 -7.89
C LEU A 20 -37.16 7.00 -8.37
N ASP A 21 -38.33 6.56 -7.94
CA ASP A 21 -39.56 7.33 -8.12
C ASP A 21 -39.52 8.61 -7.28
N GLY A 22 -40.06 9.71 -7.80
CA GLY A 22 -40.07 11.01 -7.10
C GLY A 22 -40.73 10.96 -5.72
N ARG A 23 -41.65 10.00 -5.49
CA ARG A 23 -42.27 9.76 -4.17
C ARG A 23 -41.26 9.31 -3.10
N VAL A 24 -40.10 8.81 -3.50
CA VAL A 24 -39.02 8.32 -2.61
C VAL A 24 -37.93 9.38 -2.43
N ALA A 25 -38.08 10.58 -3.00
CA ALA A 25 -37.07 11.64 -2.94
C ALA A 25 -36.66 12.01 -1.50
N GLU A 26 -37.62 12.05 -0.57
CA GLU A 26 -37.34 12.32 0.86
C GLU A 26 -36.45 11.26 1.53
N ALA A 27 -36.45 10.05 0.98
CA ALA A 27 -35.66 8.92 1.48
C ALA A 27 -34.33 8.75 0.74
N PHE A 28 -33.96 9.66 -0.18
CA PHE A 28 -32.73 9.57 -0.98
C PHE A 28 -31.49 9.25 -0.12
N PHE A 29 -31.26 10.02 0.95
CA PHE A 29 -30.13 9.78 1.86
C PHE A 29 -30.24 8.47 2.65
N LYS A 30 -31.45 7.99 2.93
CA LYS A 30 -31.65 6.68 3.57
C LYS A 30 -31.26 5.56 2.62
N VAL A 31 -31.69 5.67 1.36
CA VAL A 31 -31.36 4.72 0.30
C VAL A 31 -29.85 4.69 0.06
N GLU A 32 -29.20 5.86 0.00
CA GLU A 32 -27.74 5.94 -0.15
C GLU A 32 -27.00 5.19 0.97
N ARG A 33 -27.41 5.39 2.23
CA ARG A 33 -26.83 4.68 3.38
C ARG A 33 -27.05 3.18 3.32
N LEU A 34 -28.25 2.74 2.93
CA LEU A 34 -28.56 1.33 2.79
C LEU A 34 -27.68 0.66 1.72
N ILE A 35 -27.43 1.34 0.60
CA ILE A 35 -26.54 0.84 -0.45
C ILE A 35 -25.13 0.66 0.10
N GLN A 36 -24.60 1.67 0.80
CA GLN A 36 -23.26 1.59 1.40
C GLN A 36 -23.16 0.42 2.39
N GLN A 37 -24.17 0.25 3.25
CA GLN A 37 -24.23 -0.87 4.20
C GLN A 37 -24.25 -2.22 3.47
N ALA A 38 -25.07 -2.36 2.43
CA ALA A 38 -25.16 -3.59 1.65
C ALA A 38 -23.85 -3.94 0.94
N CYS A 39 -23.12 -2.94 0.44
CA CYS A 39 -21.78 -3.14 -0.14
C CYS A 39 -20.79 -3.67 0.91
N VAL A 40 -20.72 -3.03 2.09
CA VAL A 40 -19.81 -3.45 3.17
C VAL A 40 -20.17 -4.86 3.68
N GLU A 41 -21.46 -5.13 3.90
CA GLU A 41 -21.94 -6.43 4.34
C GLU A 41 -21.59 -7.53 3.33
N THR A 42 -21.78 -7.25 2.04
CA THR A 42 -21.44 -8.20 0.98
C THR A 42 -19.94 -8.47 0.93
N CYS A 43 -19.10 -7.42 0.98
CA CYS A 43 -17.65 -7.61 1.04
C CYS A 43 -17.22 -8.48 2.23
N ASN A 44 -17.83 -8.26 3.40
CA ASN A 44 -17.54 -9.04 4.60
C ASN A 44 -18.02 -10.49 4.47
N ARG A 45 -19.25 -10.71 3.97
CA ARG A 45 -19.85 -12.04 3.83
C ARG A 45 -19.10 -12.91 2.82
N GLU A 46 -18.74 -12.33 1.69
CA GLU A 46 -18.05 -13.04 0.60
C GLU A 46 -16.52 -13.10 0.80
N GLY A 47 -16.00 -12.49 1.88
CA GLY A 47 -14.57 -12.46 2.17
C GLY A 47 -13.76 -11.63 1.17
N TRP A 48 -14.38 -10.63 0.54
CA TRP A 48 -13.69 -9.69 -0.36
C TRP A 48 -12.87 -8.71 0.47
N VAL A 49 -11.66 -9.15 0.82
CA VAL A 49 -10.72 -8.38 1.64
C VAL A 49 -10.35 -7.10 0.91
N ILE A 50 -10.77 -5.97 1.47
CA ILE A 50 -10.31 -4.64 1.05
C ILE A 50 -8.85 -4.51 1.54
N PRO A 51 -7.85 -4.39 0.64
CA PRO A 51 -6.46 -4.39 1.05
C PRO A 51 -6.18 -3.19 1.97
N PHE A 52 -5.57 -3.40 3.13
CA PHE A 52 -5.09 -2.28 3.94
C PHE A 52 -3.84 -1.69 3.29
N THR A 53 -3.76 -0.37 3.20
CA THR A 53 -2.54 0.32 2.78
C THR A 53 -1.38 -0.08 3.68
N GLN A 54 -0.44 -0.88 3.15
CA GLN A 54 0.77 -1.25 3.88
C GLN A 54 1.76 -0.07 3.77
N ILE A 55 2.31 0.36 4.90
CA ILE A 55 3.46 1.28 4.92
C ILE A 55 4.71 0.43 5.04
N THR A 56 5.49 0.30 3.96
CA THR A 56 6.79 -0.36 4.00
C THR A 56 7.85 0.64 4.46
N ILE A 57 8.43 0.40 5.65
CA ILE A 57 9.50 1.24 6.20
C ILE A 57 10.85 0.73 5.68
N HIS A 58 11.55 1.55 4.90
CA HIS A 58 12.96 1.31 4.56
C HIS A 58 13.85 1.96 5.62
N ALA A 59 14.32 1.18 6.60
CA ALA A 59 15.31 1.66 7.57
C ALA A 59 16.71 1.57 6.94
N ALA A 60 17.40 2.70 6.79
CA ALA A 60 18.82 2.70 6.46
C ALA A 60 19.60 2.25 7.71
N ASP A 61 20.31 1.13 7.59
CA ASP A 61 21.16 0.62 8.68
C ASP A 61 22.33 1.59 8.89
N LYS A 62 22.21 2.46 9.90
CA LYS A 62 23.30 3.31 10.37
C LYS A 62 23.80 2.81 11.72
N ALA A 63 24.26 1.56 11.74
CA ALA A 63 24.98 0.96 12.86
C ALA A 63 26.40 0.53 12.43
N ALA A 64 27.20 1.48 11.93
CA ALA A 64 28.65 1.31 11.77
C ALA A 64 29.36 2.60 12.18
N GLY A 65 29.53 2.81 13.49
CA GLY A 65 30.20 3.99 14.01
C GLY A 65 30.28 4.03 15.53
N ALA A 66 31.05 3.12 16.15
CA ALA A 66 31.64 3.30 17.48
C ALA A 66 32.86 2.38 17.61
N GLY A 67 34.04 2.96 17.86
CA GLY A 67 35.35 2.38 17.51
C GLY A 67 36.10 1.60 18.59
N GLN A 68 37.34 1.21 18.26
CA GLN A 68 38.54 1.35 19.10
C GLN A 68 39.80 0.83 18.42
N SER A 69 40.89 1.54 18.68
CA SER A 69 42.28 1.39 18.25
C SER A 69 43.02 0.23 18.92
N ALA A 70 43.91 -0.45 18.18
CA ALA A 70 45.13 -1.07 18.74
C ALA A 70 46.15 -1.32 17.61
N GLY A 71 47.41 -0.98 17.86
CA GLY A 71 48.45 -0.83 16.85
C GLY A 71 49.15 -2.10 16.36
N GLY A 72 50.01 -1.89 15.36
CA GLY A 72 50.99 -2.85 14.86
C GLY A 72 51.87 -2.21 13.78
N VAL A 73 53.15 -2.03 14.08
CA VAL A 73 54.21 -1.45 13.24
C VAL A 73 54.77 -2.51 12.26
N GLY A 74 55.18 -2.11 11.05
CA GLY A 74 56.04 -2.89 10.14
C GLY A 74 55.55 -2.90 8.67
N VAL A 75 56.00 -2.05 7.75
CA VAL A 75 57.28 -2.04 6.99
C VAL A 75 57.17 -2.69 5.57
N HIS A 76 57.55 -1.87 4.58
CA HIS A 76 58.12 -2.16 3.24
C HIS A 76 57.29 -2.63 2.03
N SER A 77 57.20 -1.70 1.05
CA SER A 77 57.76 -1.79 -0.32
C SER A 77 57.13 -2.72 -1.39
N GLY A 78 56.60 -2.09 -2.46
CA GLY A 78 57.08 -2.37 -3.82
C GLY A 78 56.12 -3.01 -4.83
N LYS A 79 56.17 -2.43 -6.06
CA LYS A 79 55.80 -2.94 -7.41
C LYS A 79 54.33 -2.76 -7.83
N THR A 80 53.98 -1.78 -8.67
CA THR A 80 54.09 -1.72 -10.16
C THR A 80 53.46 -2.91 -10.90
N SER A 81 52.32 -2.70 -11.58
CA SER A 81 52.10 -3.11 -13.00
C SER A 81 50.65 -2.97 -13.54
N PRO A 82 50.47 -2.94 -14.88
CA PRO A 82 49.34 -2.33 -15.59
C PRO A 82 48.39 -3.34 -16.28
N LYS A 83 47.27 -2.86 -16.83
CA LYS A 83 46.45 -3.52 -17.88
C LYS A 83 45.87 -2.40 -18.77
N GLY A 84 46.07 -2.27 -20.08
CA GLY A 84 46.34 -3.27 -21.13
C GLY A 84 45.10 -4.15 -21.31
N ARG A 85 44.25 -4.05 -22.33
CA ARG A 85 44.34 -3.55 -23.71
C ARG A 85 42.91 -3.23 -24.17
#